data_AF-A0A8J8JI83-F1
#
_entry.id   AF-A0A8J8JI83-F1
#
_cell.length_a   1.000
_cell.length_b   1.000
_cell.length_c   1.000
_cell.angle_alpha   90.00
_cell.angle_beta   90.00
_cell.angle_gamma   90.00
#
_symmetry.space_group_name_H-M   'P 1'
#
loop_
_entity.id
_entity.type
_entity.pdbx_description
1 polymer ?
#
loop_
_entity_poly.entity_id
_entity_poly.type
_entity_poly.pdbx_seq_one_letter_code
_entity_poly.pdbx_strand_id
1 'polypeptide(L)'
;MKIRELIELLDETIANVKIALVANQQRSFESPHTSYEFTQRALELEEDLGDLEKVREYLSKFDPEDEAEEHFSKEEIERLVELLELLQKVDAHLY
;
A
#
# COMPACT_ATOMS: atom_id res chain seq x y z
N MET A 1 -4.26 -17.90 -7.09
CA MET A 1 -4.74 -16.55 -7.45
C MET A 1 -3.88 -16.08 -8.58
N LYS A 2 -4.46 -15.36 -9.53
CA LYS A 2 -3.71 -14.89 -10.69
C LYS A 2 -2.83 -13.70 -10.32
N ILE A 3 -1.70 -13.54 -11.01
CA ILE A 3 -0.86 -12.35 -10.89
C ILE A 3 -1.69 -11.08 -11.10
N ARG A 4 -2.63 -11.09 -12.05
CA ARG A 4 -3.57 -9.98 -12.26
C ARG A 4 -4.38 -9.61 -11.01
N GLU A 5 -4.93 -10.59 -10.30
CA GLU A 5 -5.73 -10.36 -9.10
C GLU A 5 -4.88 -9.74 -7.98
N LEU A 6 -3.62 -10.19 -7.86
CA LEU A 6 -2.65 -9.64 -6.91
C LEU A 6 -2.27 -8.19 -7.25
N ILE A 7 -2.08 -7.89 -8.54
CA ILE A 7 -1.84 -6.52 -9.01
C ILE A 7 -3.05 -5.62 -8.75
N GLU A 8 -4.27 -6.09 -9.00
CA GLU A 8 -5.50 -5.33 -8.74
C GLU A 8 -5.63 -4.99 -7.25
N LEU A 9 -5.37 -5.94 -6.36
CA LEU A 9 -5.41 -5.73 -4.90
C LEU A 9 -4.31 -4.77 -4.42
N LEU A 10 -3.13 -4.83 -5.05
CA LEU A 10 -2.04 -3.92 -4.79
C LEU A 10 -2.34 -2.49 -5.28
N ASP A 11 -2.90 -2.35 -6.48
CA ASP A 11 -3.30 -1.05 -7.06
C ASP A 11 -4.39 -0.38 -6.20
N GLU A 12 -5.36 -1.15 -5.67
CA GLU A 12 -6.35 -0.65 -4.71
C GLU A 12 -5.69 -0.16 -3.41
N THR A 13 -4.74 -0.92 -2.88
CA THR A 13 -4.01 -0.55 -1.66
C THR A 13 -3.18 0.72 -1.87
N ILE A 14 -2.48 0.84 -3.00
CA ILE A 14 -1.74 2.04 -3.41
C ILE A 14 -2.66 3.27 -3.46
N ALA A 15 -3.87 3.12 -4.02
CA ALA A 15 -4.84 4.20 -4.08
C ALA A 15 -5.28 4.66 -2.67
N ASN A 16 -5.53 3.71 -1.76
CA ASN A 16 -5.91 4.01 -0.38
C ASN A 16 -4.78 4.72 0.38
N VAL A 17 -3.53 4.25 0.25
CA VAL A 17 -2.35 4.89 0.86
C VAL A 17 -2.16 6.32 0.31
N LYS A 18 -2.36 6.55 -1.00
CA LYS A 18 -2.32 7.89 -1.60
C LYS A 18 -3.39 8.83 -1.00
N ILE A 19 -4.60 8.32 -0.76
CA ILE A 19 -5.67 9.10 -0.10
C ILE A 19 -5.26 9.46 1.33
N ALA A 20 -4.75 8.49 2.09
CA ALA A 20 -4.29 8.72 3.47
C ALA A 20 -3.14 9.73 3.54
N LEU A 21 -2.19 9.67 2.60
CA LEU A 21 -1.08 10.61 2.50
C LEU A 21 -1.59 12.04 2.32
N VAL A 22 -2.48 12.27 1.34
CA VAL A 22 -3.05 13.60 1.08
C VAL A 22 -3.82 14.11 2.30
N ALA A 23 -4.57 13.24 2.98
CA ALA A 23 -5.28 13.61 4.20
C ALA A 23 -4.31 14.06 5.31
N ASN A 24 -3.23 13.30 5.57
CA ASN A 24 -2.23 13.66 6.58
C ASN A 24 -1.50 14.97 6.22
N GLN A 25 -1.13 15.15 4.95
CA GLN A 25 -0.53 16.40 4.47
C GLN A 25 -1.46 17.60 4.70
N GLN A 26 -2.76 17.46 4.42
CA GLN A 26 -3.74 18.54 4.70
C GLN A 26 -3.83 18.85 6.20
N ARG A 27 -3.90 17.81 7.04
CA ARG A 27 -3.99 17.94 8.51
C ARG A 27 -2.73 18.53 9.14
N SER A 28 -1.57 18.39 8.49
CA SER A 28 -0.34 19.03 8.94
C SER A 28 -0.43 20.57 8.99
N PHE A 29 -1.39 21.17 8.26
CA PHE A 29 -1.65 22.61 8.26
C PHE A 29 -2.77 23.06 9.21
N GLU A 30 -3.48 22.14 9.88
CA GLU A 30 -4.62 22.46 10.75
C GLU A 30 -4.20 23.11 12.08
N SER A 31 -3.10 22.66 12.68
CA SER A 31 -2.61 23.18 13.96
C SER A 31 -1.10 22.96 14.13
N PRO A 32 -0.33 23.96 14.62
CA PRO A 32 1.09 23.79 14.92
C PRO A 32 1.40 22.67 15.92
N HIS A 33 0.45 22.32 16.80
CA HIS A 33 0.67 21.34 17.86
C HIS A 33 0.61 19.88 17.38
N THR A 34 -0.14 19.61 16.31
CA THR A 34 -0.29 18.27 15.70
C THR A 34 0.41 18.17 14.34
N SER A 35 0.90 19.29 13.80
CA SER A 35 1.60 19.38 12.52
C SER A 35 2.77 18.40 12.42
N TYR A 36 3.55 18.24 13.49
CA TYR A 36 4.68 17.30 13.52
C TYR A 36 4.24 15.85 13.36
N GLU A 37 3.21 15.42 14.09
CA GLU A 37 2.69 14.05 14.04
C GLU A 37 2.15 13.73 12.64
N PHE A 38 1.38 14.64 12.05
CA PHE A 38 0.86 14.46 10.69
C PHE A 38 1.95 14.50 9.62
N THR A 39 2.98 15.33 9.79
CA THR A 39 4.13 15.37 8.87
C THR A 39 4.92 14.06 8.95
N GLN A 40 5.17 13.55 10.16
CA GLN A 40 5.87 12.28 10.34
C GLN A 40 5.08 11.14 9.70
N ARG A 41 3.77 11.07 9.93
CA ARG A 41 2.89 10.06 9.30
C ARG A 41 2.88 10.18 7.78
N ALA A 42 2.84 11.39 7.23
CA ALA A 42 2.93 11.59 5.79
C ALA A 42 4.24 11.04 5.22
N LEU A 43 5.37 11.22 5.91
CA LEU A 43 6.66 10.65 5.50
C LEU A 43 6.65 9.11 5.54
N GLU A 44 6.10 8.51 6.59
CA GLU A 44 5.94 7.05 6.71
C GLU A 44 5.08 6.50 5.54
N LEU A 45 3.97 7.16 5.23
CA LEU A 45 3.10 6.78 4.11
C LEU A 45 3.77 6.96 2.73
N GLU A 46 4.65 7.95 2.56
CA GLU A 46 5.45 8.12 1.34
C GLU A 46 6.45 6.98 1.16
N GLU A 47 7.08 6.52 2.23
CA GLU A 47 7.99 5.36 2.22
C GLU A 47 7.23 4.07 1.87
N ASP A 48 6.12 3.80 2.56
CA ASP A 48 5.26 2.64 2.29
C ASP A 48 4.77 2.62 0.84
N LEU A 49 4.36 3.78 0.33
CA LEU A 49 3.91 3.91 -1.05
C LEU A 49 5.02 3.57 -2.05
N GLY A 50 6.24 4.03 -1.79
CA GLY A 50 7.41 3.72 -2.60
C GLY A 50 7.72 2.22 -2.64
N ASP A 51 7.52 1.51 -1.53
CA ASP A 51 7.71 0.07 -1.47
C ASP A 51 6.59 -0.70 -2.20
N LEU A 52 5.33 -0.29 -2.05
CA LEU A 52 4.21 -0.86 -2.80
C LEU A 52 4.38 -0.67 -4.32
N GLU A 53 4.85 0.49 -4.76
CA GLU A 53 5.10 0.76 -6.18
C GLU A 53 6.23 -0.12 -6.74
N LYS A 54 7.28 -0.41 -5.97
CA LYS A 54 8.33 -1.39 -6.36
C LYS A 54 7.77 -2.80 -6.48
N VAL A 55 6.93 -3.24 -5.55
CA VAL A 55 6.27 -4.55 -5.63
C VAL A 55 5.39 -4.62 -6.87
N ARG A 56 4.65 -3.55 -7.17
CA ARG A 56 3.77 -3.47 -8.34
C ARG A 56 4.57 -3.51 -9.65
N GLU A 57 5.68 -2.81 -9.72
CA GLU A 57 6.61 -2.89 -10.85
C GLU A 57 7.20 -4.31 -10.99
N TYR A 58 7.57 -4.94 -9.87
CA TYR A 58 8.07 -6.31 -9.89
C TYR A 58 7.04 -7.31 -10.41
N LEU A 59 5.79 -7.24 -9.92
CA LEU A 59 4.70 -8.09 -10.37
C LEU A 59 4.34 -7.87 -11.85
N SER A 60 4.50 -6.66 -12.37
CA SER A 60 4.22 -6.35 -13.78
C SER A 60 5.15 -7.04 -14.78
N LYS A 61 6.22 -7.69 -14.31
CA LYS A 61 7.17 -8.44 -15.15
C LYS A 61 6.68 -9.85 -15.49
N PHE A 62 5.68 -10.35 -14.78
CA PHE A 62 5.10 -11.68 -14.98
C PHE A 62 3.88 -11.62 -15.90
N ASP A 63 3.46 -12.77 -16.45
CA ASP A 63 2.22 -12.84 -17.21
C ASP A 63 1.03 -12.64 -16.25
N PRO A 64 0.10 -11.70 -16.53
CA PRO A 64 -1.08 -11.50 -15.69
C PRO A 64 -1.95 -12.74 -15.51
N GLU A 65 -1.90 -13.68 -16.46
CA GLU A 65 -2.68 -14.92 -16.43
C GLU A 65 -1.98 -16.07 -15.69
N ASP A 66 -0.69 -15.91 -15.33
CA ASP A 66 0.04 -16.90 -14.53
C ASP A 66 -0.57 -16.99 -13.12
N GLU A 67 -0.54 -18.19 -12.55
CA GLU A 67 -0.81 -18.37 -11.14
C GLU A 67 0.36 -17.83 -10.32
N ALA A 68 0.08 -17.03 -9.29
CA ALA A 68 1.12 -16.47 -8.44
C ALA A 68 1.99 -17.56 -7.77
N GLU A 69 1.41 -18.75 -7.52
CA GLU A 69 2.11 -19.90 -6.95
C GLU A 69 3.18 -20.50 -7.87
N GLU A 70 3.20 -20.14 -9.16
CA GLU A 70 4.24 -20.57 -10.09
C GLU A 70 5.54 -19.77 -9.92
N HIS A 71 5.44 -18.53 -9.41
CA HIS A 71 6.57 -17.60 -9.25
C HIS A 71 6.95 -17.36 -7.79
N PHE A 72 6.01 -17.55 -6.86
CA PHE A 72 6.18 -17.29 -5.44
C PHE A 72 5.74 -18.50 -4.61
N SER A 73 6.35 -18.67 -3.44
CA SER A 73 5.85 -19.64 -2.49
C SER A 73 4.48 -19.21 -1.93
N LYS A 74 3.67 -20.19 -1.55
CA LYS A 74 2.37 -19.94 -0.93
C LYS A 74 2.48 -19.04 0.31
N GLU A 75 3.51 -19.22 1.13
CA GLU A 75 3.77 -18.38 2.31
C GLU A 75 4.06 -16.92 1.94
N GLU A 76 4.78 -16.67 0.85
CA GLU A 76 5.07 -15.31 0.37
C GLU A 76 3.80 -14.62 -0.12
N ILE A 77 2.95 -15.35 -0.85
CA ILE A 77 1.67 -14.83 -1.34
C ILE A 77 0.74 -14.52 -0.15
N GLU A 78 0.61 -15.44 0.80
CA GLU A 78 -0.22 -15.24 1.99
C GLU A 78 0.24 -14.03 2.80
N ARG A 79 1.55 -13.89 3.05
CA ARG A 79 2.10 -12.73 3.77
C ARG A 79 1.85 -11.41 3.02
N LEU A 80 2.00 -11.40 1.70
CA LEU A 80 1.75 -10.20 0.90
C LEU A 80 0.27 -9.82 0.95
N VAL A 81 -0.65 -10.78 0.80
CA VAL A 81 -2.09 -10.53 0.89
C VAL A 81 -2.48 -10.05 2.29
N GLU A 82 -1.97 -10.68 3.35
CA GLU A 82 -2.21 -10.22 4.73
C GLU A 82 -1.73 -8.78 4.94
N LEU A 83 -0.54 -8.44 4.44
CA LEU A 83 -0.02 -7.08 4.54
C LEU A 83 -0.93 -6.08 3.82
N LEU A 84 -1.35 -6.39 2.60
CA LEU A 84 -2.22 -5.51 1.82
C LEU A 84 -3.60 -5.35 2.46
N GLU A 85 -4.17 -6.44 3.00
CA GLU A 85 -5.41 -6.37 3.77
C GLU A 85 -5.27 -5.52 5.04
N LEU A 86 -4.15 -5.62 5.74
CA LEU A 86 -3.88 -4.79 6.91
C LEU A 86 -3.83 -3.31 6.50
N LEU A 87 -3.11 -2.98 5.43
CA LEU A 87 -3.03 -1.60 4.92
C LEU A 87 -4.40 -1.06 4.45
N GLN A 88 -5.27 -1.92 3.92
CA GLN A 88 -6.65 -1.53 3.59
C GLN A 88 -7.53 -1.30 4.83
N LYS A 89 -7.34 -2.11 5.89
CA LYS A 89 -8.12 -2.02 7.15
C LYS A 89 -7.66 -0.89 8.06
N VAL A 90 -6.45 -0.39 7.86
CA VAL A 90 -5.97 0.80 8.55
C VAL A 90 -6.68 2.01 7.94
N ASP A 91 -7.87 2.25 8.47
CA ASP A 91 -8.82 3.28 8.07
C ASP A 91 -8.11 4.63 7.83
N ALA A 92 -8.40 5.24 6.67
CA ALA A 92 -8.01 6.61 6.32
C ALA A 92 -8.52 7.67 7.33
N HIS A 93 -9.32 7.25 8.32
CA HIS A 93 -9.87 8.06 9.40
C HIS A 93 -9.17 7.89 10.77
N LEU A 94 -8.28 6.91 10.94
CA LEU A 94 -7.51 6.73 12.19
C LEU A 94 -6.14 7.42 12.18
N TYR A 95 -5.75 8.02 11.03
CA TYR A 95 -4.59 8.90 10.93
C TYR A 95 -4.99 10.36 10.95
#